data_AF-A0A948CWJ6-F1
#
_entry.id   AF-A0A948CWJ6-F1
#
_cell.length_a   1.000
_cell.length_b   1.000
_cell.length_c   1.000
_cell.angle_alpha   90.00
_cell.angle_beta   90.00
_cell.angle_gamma   90.00
#
_symmetry.space_group_name_H-M   'P 1'
#
loop_
_entity.id
_entity.type
_entity.pdbx_description
1 polymer ?
#
loop_
_entity_poly.entity_id
_entity_poly.type
_entity_poly.pdbx_seq_one_letter_code
_entity_poly.pdbx_strand_id
1 'polypeptide(L)'
;MLEKNEQFIICPTCNGSGVNAKNSICPTCNGSGLGIFYVRKFYYWKPILGQAVIKLNHFKKILYLIINLLALIIGILGLIALGWWMWLFSSQLNTVADFAFWRTQHWLILIFWLSIIADMFVIYRISEDRAAKQKIEKLKYNEKNINNNLPNNWKELNKIKEKYKIDVSSGFDYDAIKIIEDAYVVASTTKHEQVNTKHLFFSLLKNKDVLAIFSRLNLDNTILTTHIKNQLVDLPNSQNKTILSNEVKEILISAYLSAMRSGKQRIKPVYLILPTLTADKILSEIFYDLGIDLDKINNVIQWFFINEQLIKKYRLHSSSARFKPSGSIDRAYTAIATPTLNHFAHDLTLEAKWDRLELCVSRDKEIETIWQNLESNQLGIILVGQVGVGKNTIIGQIAYLMVEENVPKILKDKRLVELDLSRLLSGTSPEQAEERLLIIIDEINRAGNIILQPMRDKYSADITFQSPVV
;
A
#
# COMPACT_ATOMS: atom_id res chain seq x y z
N MET A 1 17.21 -13.84 -1.22
CA MET A 1 17.74 -15.16 -0.84
C MET A 1 17.64 -15.30 0.68
N LEU A 2 17.24 -16.48 1.17
CA LEU A 2 17.26 -16.83 2.60
C LEU A 2 18.73 -16.87 3.06
N GLU A 3 19.02 -16.44 4.28
CA GLU A 3 20.39 -16.49 4.83
C GLU A 3 20.77 -17.96 5.14
N LYS A 4 22.07 -18.30 5.10
CA LYS A 4 22.60 -19.67 5.25
C LYS A 4 22.17 -20.45 6.51
N ASN A 5 21.52 -19.80 7.48
CA ASN A 5 21.06 -20.40 8.74
C ASN A 5 19.54 -20.69 8.78
N GLU A 6 18.81 -20.46 7.70
CA GLU A 6 17.35 -20.61 7.62
C GLU A 6 16.99 -21.94 6.93
N GLN A 7 16.85 -23.03 7.71
CA GLN A 7 16.48 -24.35 7.18
C GLN A 7 14.99 -24.66 7.39
N PHE A 8 14.34 -25.23 6.37
CA PHE A 8 12.96 -25.69 6.47
C PHE A 8 12.87 -26.98 7.30
N ILE A 9 11.93 -27.02 8.24
CA ILE A 9 11.65 -28.17 9.06
C ILE A 9 10.49 -28.94 8.43
N ILE A 10 10.80 -30.11 7.87
CA ILE A 10 9.83 -30.98 7.20
C ILE A 10 9.27 -31.98 8.23
N CYS A 11 7.95 -32.21 8.18
CA CYS A 11 7.32 -33.19 9.05
C CYS A 11 7.68 -34.62 8.61
N PRO A 12 8.29 -35.45 9.49
CA PRO A 12 8.75 -36.78 9.10
C PRO A 12 7.59 -37.76 8.80
N THR A 13 6.41 -37.55 9.38
CA THR A 13 5.28 -38.49 9.20
C THR A 13 4.45 -38.24 7.95
N CYS A 14 4.39 -37.00 7.46
CA CYS A 14 3.66 -36.65 6.23
C CYS A 14 4.59 -36.19 5.10
N ASN A 15 5.90 -36.23 5.32
CA ASN A 15 6.94 -35.75 4.41
C ASN A 15 6.67 -34.33 3.86
N GLY A 16 6.16 -33.42 4.70
CA GLY A 16 5.86 -32.05 4.31
C GLY A 16 4.46 -31.79 3.74
N SER A 17 3.73 -32.83 3.33
CA SER A 17 2.41 -32.70 2.69
C SER A 17 1.32 -32.14 3.63
N GLY A 18 1.43 -32.38 4.94
CA GLY A 18 0.44 -32.00 5.95
C GLY A 18 -0.75 -32.96 6.06
N VAL A 19 -0.80 -33.98 5.20
CA VAL A 19 -1.85 -35.01 5.18
C VAL A 19 -1.26 -36.40 5.36
N ASN A 20 -2.02 -37.30 5.98
CA ASN A 20 -1.66 -38.70 6.08
C ASN A 20 -2.02 -39.46 4.80
N ALA A 21 -1.55 -40.72 4.68
CA ALA A 21 -1.88 -41.61 3.55
C ALA A 21 -3.39 -41.83 3.32
N LYS A 22 -4.23 -41.61 4.36
CA LYS A 22 -5.70 -41.65 4.27
C LYS A 22 -6.34 -40.30 3.91
N ASN A 23 -5.56 -39.32 3.44
CA ASN A 23 -6.00 -37.94 3.13
C ASN A 23 -6.63 -37.17 4.31
N SER A 24 -6.38 -37.60 5.54
CA SER A 24 -6.75 -36.88 6.77
C SER A 24 -5.63 -35.97 7.25
N ILE A 25 -5.97 -35.00 8.10
CA ILE A 25 -5.00 -34.06 8.70
C ILE A 25 -3.94 -34.86 9.46
N CYS A 26 -2.67 -34.56 9.21
CA CYS A 26 -1.58 -35.23 9.90
C CYS A 26 -1.56 -34.86 11.40
N PRO A 27 -1.58 -35.83 12.34
CA PRO A 27 -1.71 -35.56 13.77
C PRO A 27 -0.43 -34.98 14.41
N THR A 28 0.72 -35.11 13.76
CA THR A 28 1.99 -34.61 14.29
C THR A 28 2.21 -33.13 13.99
N CYS A 29 1.83 -32.67 12.79
CA CYS A 29 2.00 -31.29 12.35
C CYS A 29 0.69 -30.52 12.26
N ASN A 30 -0.45 -31.13 12.62
CA ASN A 30 -1.79 -30.55 12.56
C ASN A 30 -2.12 -29.89 11.20
N GLY A 31 -1.62 -30.45 10.10
CA GLY A 31 -1.88 -29.95 8.75
C GLY A 31 -0.82 -29.00 8.18
N SER A 32 0.10 -28.48 9.00
CA SER A 32 1.14 -27.53 8.55
C SER A 32 2.12 -28.18 7.56
N GLY A 33 2.58 -29.40 7.89
CA GLY A 33 3.51 -30.19 7.07
C GLY A 33 4.95 -29.67 7.03
N LEU A 34 5.14 -28.39 6.71
CA LEU A 34 6.42 -27.73 6.51
C LEU A 34 6.38 -26.33 7.13
N GLY A 35 7.50 -25.88 7.69
CA GLY A 35 7.65 -24.51 8.19
C GLY A 35 9.10 -24.12 8.45
N ILE A 36 9.31 -22.86 8.80
CA ILE A 36 10.64 -22.30 9.03
C ILE A 36 10.65 -21.44 10.29
N PHE A 37 11.78 -21.45 10.99
CA PHE A 37 12.01 -20.49 12.06
C PHE A 37 12.63 -19.22 11.51
N TYR A 38 12.01 -18.09 11.85
CA TYR A 38 12.57 -16.79 11.58
C TYR A 38 12.29 -15.87 12.77
N VAL A 39 13.32 -15.19 13.28
CA VAL A 39 13.20 -14.19 14.36
C VAL A 39 12.26 -14.67 15.49
N ARG A 40 12.57 -15.85 16.07
CA ARG A 40 11.87 -16.50 17.21
C ARG A 40 10.45 -17.02 16.94
N LYS A 41 9.96 -16.92 15.71
CA LYS A 41 8.62 -17.39 15.35
C LYS A 41 8.70 -18.47 14.28
N PHE A 42 7.74 -19.37 14.34
CA PHE A 42 7.60 -20.46 13.40
C PHE A 42 6.55 -20.07 12.35
N TYR A 43 6.98 -19.99 11.10
CA TYR A 43 6.14 -19.64 9.97
C TYR A 43 5.78 -20.90 9.20
N TYR A 44 4.48 -21.09 8.95
CA TYR A 44 3.98 -22.27 8.25
C TYR A 44 2.76 -21.95 7.40
N TRP A 45 2.48 -22.80 6.42
CA TRP A 45 1.26 -22.71 5.60
C TRP A 45 0.20 -23.65 6.17
N LYS A 46 -0.90 -23.10 6.70
CA LYS A 46 -2.00 -23.90 7.26
C LYS A 46 -3.06 -24.38 6.26
N PRO A 47 -3.49 -23.58 5.26
CA PRO A 47 -4.65 -23.93 4.45
C PRO A 47 -4.48 -25.25 3.69
N ILE A 48 -5.41 -26.16 3.92
CA ILE A 48 -5.52 -27.39 3.15
C ILE A 48 -6.45 -27.10 1.97
N LEU A 49 -5.91 -27.21 0.76
CA LEU A 49 -6.67 -26.97 -0.46
C LEU A 49 -7.48 -28.20 -0.85
N GLY A 50 -8.67 -27.97 -1.38
CA GLY A 50 -9.56 -29.00 -1.89
C GLY A 50 -10.66 -28.37 -2.71
N GLN A 51 -11.09 -29.03 -3.79
CA GLN A 51 -12.09 -28.45 -4.70
C GLN A 51 -13.39 -28.05 -3.98
N ALA A 52 -13.85 -28.86 -3.03
CA ALA A 52 -15.04 -28.56 -2.24
C ALA A 52 -14.85 -27.32 -1.34
N VAL A 53 -13.69 -27.19 -0.70
CA VAL A 53 -13.35 -26.05 0.16
C VAL A 53 -13.27 -24.76 -0.67
N ILE A 54 -12.61 -24.83 -1.83
CA ILE A 54 -12.47 -23.70 -2.77
C ILE A 54 -13.87 -23.26 -3.27
N LYS A 55 -14.71 -24.21 -3.71
CA LYS A 55 -16.09 -23.90 -4.14
C LYS A 55 -16.92 -23.29 -3.01
N LEU A 56 -16.80 -23.79 -1.78
CA LEU A 56 -17.49 -23.25 -0.62
C LEU A 56 -17.04 -21.81 -0.30
N ASN A 57 -15.73 -21.55 -0.33
CA ASN A 57 -15.18 -20.21 -0.10
C ASN A 57 -15.68 -19.22 -1.17
N HIS A 58 -15.68 -19.63 -2.44
CA HIS A 58 -16.20 -18.82 -3.53
C HIS A 58 -17.71 -18.57 -3.39
N PHE A 59 -18.48 -19.59 -3.02
CA PHE A 59 -19.91 -19.47 -2.78
C PHE A 59 -20.23 -18.52 -1.63
N LYS A 60 -19.53 -18.64 -0.48
CA LYS A 60 -19.66 -17.71 0.64
C LYS A 60 -19.42 -16.28 0.19
N LYS A 61 -18.41 -16.03 -0.65
CA LYS A 61 -18.10 -14.70 -1.18
C LYS A 61 -19.20 -14.16 -2.10
N ILE A 62 -19.76 -14.99 -2.98
CA ILE A 62 -20.89 -14.61 -3.83
C ILE A 62 -22.10 -14.26 -2.97
N LEU A 63 -22.45 -15.12 -2.01
CA LEU A 63 -23.54 -14.88 -1.07
C LEU A 63 -23.35 -13.55 -0.33
N TYR A 64 -22.14 -13.30 0.13
CA TYR A 64 -21.74 -12.05 0.76
C TYR A 64 -21.91 -10.82 -0.14
N LEU A 65 -21.56 -10.92 -1.42
CA LEU A 65 -21.78 -9.85 -2.39
C LEU A 65 -23.28 -9.60 -2.61
N ILE A 66 -24.08 -10.67 -2.75
CA ILE A 66 -25.53 -10.60 -2.90
C ILE A 66 -26.17 -9.92 -1.69
N ILE A 67 -25.79 -10.31 -0.47
CA ILE A 67 -26.30 -9.70 0.77
C ILE A 67 -25.97 -8.19 0.81
N ASN A 68 -24.76 -7.79 0.43
CA ASN A 68 -24.39 -6.37 0.40
C ASN A 68 -25.18 -5.60 -0.65
N LEU A 69 -25.40 -6.19 -1.83
CA LEU A 69 -26.16 -5.58 -2.92
C LEU A 69 -27.64 -5.43 -2.54
N LEU A 70 -28.23 -6.45 -1.91
CA LEU A 70 -29.60 -6.38 -1.38
C LEU A 70 -29.73 -5.29 -0.32
N ALA A 71 -28.80 -5.21 0.62
CA ALA A 71 -28.83 -4.19 1.66
C ALA A 71 -28.68 -2.77 1.08
N LEU A 72 -27.83 -2.59 0.05
CA LEU A 72 -27.72 -1.33 -0.67
C LEU A 72 -29.01 -0.96 -1.43
N ILE A 73 -29.69 -1.93 -2.04
CA ILE A 73 -31.00 -1.72 -2.68
C ILE A 73 -32.03 -1.26 -1.65
N ILE A 74 -32.06 -1.89 -0.47
CA ILE A 74 -32.95 -1.50 0.64
C ILE A 74 -32.65 -0.06 1.09
N GLY A 75 -31.37 0.30 1.22
CA GLY A 75 -30.92 1.67 1.51
C GLY A 75 -31.48 2.70 0.51
N ILE A 76 -31.33 2.43 -0.79
CA ILE A 76 -31.85 3.28 -1.87
C ILE A 76 -33.38 3.39 -1.81
N LEU A 77 -34.09 2.27 -1.62
CA LEU A 77 -35.55 2.26 -1.51
C LEU A 77 -36.04 3.11 -0.33
N GLY A 78 -35.33 3.12 0.79
CA GLY A 78 -35.67 3.98 1.92
C GLY A 78 -35.49 5.46 1.64
N LEU A 79 -34.43 5.86 0.92
CA LEU A 79 -34.25 7.25 0.47
C LEU A 79 -35.34 7.68 -0.51
N ILE A 80 -35.74 6.79 -1.42
CA ILE A 80 -36.87 7.04 -2.33
C ILE A 80 -38.17 7.18 -1.55
N ALA A 81 -38.41 6.32 -0.54
CA ALA A 81 -39.60 6.38 0.30
C ALA A 81 -39.68 7.71 1.08
N LEU A 82 -38.54 8.19 1.61
CA LEU A 82 -38.45 9.50 2.26
C LEU A 82 -38.71 10.64 1.27
N GLY A 83 -38.10 10.60 0.08
CA GLY A 83 -38.34 11.59 -0.96
C GLY A 83 -39.79 11.63 -1.44
N TRP A 84 -40.42 10.47 -1.59
CA TRP A 84 -41.84 10.35 -1.94
C TRP A 84 -42.74 10.93 -0.84
N TRP A 85 -42.43 10.63 0.42
CA TRP A 85 -43.13 11.22 1.55
C TRP A 85 -43.01 12.75 1.55
N MET A 86 -41.81 13.28 1.35
CA MET A 86 -41.58 14.73 1.24
C MET A 86 -42.38 15.36 0.10
N TRP A 87 -42.46 14.70 -1.05
CA TRP A 87 -43.24 15.18 -2.19
C TRP A 87 -44.75 15.21 -1.87
N LEU A 88 -45.28 14.13 -1.28
CA LEU A 88 -46.70 14.00 -0.95
C LEU A 88 -47.17 15.06 0.06
N PHE A 89 -46.31 15.41 1.02
CA PHE A 89 -46.62 16.36 2.10
C PHE A 89 -46.00 17.76 1.88
N SER A 90 -45.45 18.02 0.69
CA SER A 90 -44.74 19.26 0.36
C SER A 90 -45.58 20.54 0.56
N SER A 91 -46.90 20.46 0.37
CA SER A 91 -47.83 21.60 0.54
C SER A 91 -48.11 21.96 2.01
N GLN A 92 -47.76 21.11 2.97
CA GLN A 92 -47.98 21.31 4.41
C GLN A 92 -46.70 21.72 5.17
N LEU A 93 -45.54 21.74 4.51
CA LEU A 93 -44.24 22.01 5.11
C LEU A 93 -43.88 23.51 5.02
N ASN A 94 -44.55 24.36 5.78
CA ASN A 94 -44.34 25.82 5.75
C ASN A 94 -43.22 26.30 6.70
N THR A 95 -42.91 25.53 7.74
CA THR A 95 -41.82 25.85 8.68
C THR A 95 -40.83 24.69 8.82
N VAL A 96 -39.59 24.99 9.23
CA VAL A 96 -38.55 23.95 9.49
C VAL A 96 -39.00 22.98 10.60
N ALA A 97 -39.88 23.41 11.51
CA ALA A 97 -40.44 22.56 12.56
C ALA A 97 -41.40 21.48 12.02
N ASP A 98 -42.06 21.74 10.88
CA ASP A 98 -42.93 20.76 10.20
C ASP A 98 -42.11 19.64 9.54
N PHE A 99 -40.80 19.83 9.41
CA PHE A 99 -39.85 18.81 8.95
C PHE A 99 -39.58 17.71 9.98
N ALA A 100 -40.27 17.70 11.12
CA ALA A 100 -40.19 16.64 12.13
C ALA A 100 -40.89 15.34 11.66
N PHE A 101 -40.49 14.80 10.50
CA PHE A 101 -41.02 13.57 9.91
C PHE A 101 -40.89 12.36 10.87
N TRP A 102 -39.97 12.40 11.84
CA TRP A 102 -39.85 11.38 12.88
C TRP A 102 -40.99 11.40 13.92
N ARG A 103 -41.87 12.41 13.91
CA ARG A 103 -43.07 12.49 14.76
C ARG A 103 -44.33 12.00 14.08
N THR A 104 -44.33 11.82 12.76
CA THR A 104 -45.51 11.44 11.99
C THR A 104 -45.58 9.92 11.81
N GLN A 105 -46.78 9.37 11.97
CA GLN A 105 -47.02 7.94 11.75
C GLN A 105 -47.37 7.71 10.27
N HIS A 106 -46.38 7.36 9.46
CA HIS A 106 -46.57 7.01 8.04
C HIS A 106 -45.75 5.77 7.66
N TRP A 107 -46.32 4.90 6.82
CA TRP A 107 -45.69 3.65 6.40
C TRP A 107 -44.39 3.87 5.60
N LEU A 108 -44.31 4.94 4.78
CA LEU A 108 -43.07 5.33 4.09
C LEU A 108 -41.92 5.68 5.06
N ILE A 109 -42.22 6.29 6.21
CA ILE A 109 -41.22 6.63 7.23
C ILE A 109 -40.72 5.35 7.92
N LEU A 110 -41.60 4.36 8.12
CA LEU A 110 -41.21 3.04 8.61
C LEU A 110 -40.23 2.34 7.65
N ILE A 111 -40.49 2.40 6.34
CA ILE A 111 -39.57 1.85 5.31
C ILE A 111 -38.20 2.55 5.37
N PHE A 112 -38.18 3.87 5.55
CA PHE A 112 -36.95 4.63 5.75
C PHE A 112 -36.18 4.21 7.01
N TRP A 113 -36.86 4.00 8.15
CA TRP A 113 -36.17 3.52 9.35
C TRP A 113 -35.62 2.10 9.20
N LEU A 114 -36.33 1.21 8.51
CA LEU A 114 -35.82 -0.11 8.16
C LEU A 114 -34.61 -0.03 7.23
N SER A 115 -34.58 0.93 6.32
CA SER A 115 -33.43 1.12 5.44
C SER A 115 -32.18 1.58 6.18
N ILE A 116 -32.33 2.47 7.19
CA ILE A 116 -31.21 2.89 8.05
C ILE A 116 -30.56 1.68 8.73
N ILE A 117 -31.34 0.71 9.20
CA ILE A 117 -30.81 -0.51 9.82
C ILE A 117 -30.01 -1.33 8.79
N ALA A 118 -30.49 -1.43 7.55
CA ALA A 118 -29.77 -2.09 6.47
C ALA A 118 -28.46 -1.37 6.13
N ASP A 119 -28.47 -0.04 6.08
CA ASP A 119 -27.28 0.78 5.85
C ASP A 119 -26.25 0.62 6.98
N MET A 120 -26.69 0.63 8.24
CA MET A 120 -25.84 0.35 9.40
C MET A 120 -25.22 -1.05 9.33
N PHE A 121 -25.98 -2.06 8.92
CA PHE A 121 -25.48 -3.42 8.73
C PHE A 121 -24.40 -3.48 7.64
N VAL A 122 -24.59 -2.78 6.51
CA VAL A 122 -23.58 -2.69 5.45
C VAL A 122 -22.31 -2.02 5.96
N ILE A 123 -22.43 -0.90 6.68
CA ILE A 123 -21.29 -0.18 7.26
C ILE A 123 -20.53 -1.07 8.25
N TYR A 124 -21.24 -1.72 9.17
CA TYR A 124 -20.66 -2.67 10.12
C TYR A 124 -19.89 -3.77 9.40
N ARG A 125 -20.48 -4.38 8.38
CA ARG A 125 -19.85 -5.46 7.65
C ARG A 125 -18.63 -5.01 6.83
N ILE A 126 -18.69 -3.83 6.20
CA ILE A 126 -17.53 -3.23 5.53
C ILE A 126 -16.41 -2.95 6.55
N SER A 127 -16.76 -2.54 7.78
CA SER A 127 -15.80 -2.34 8.86
C SER A 127 -15.14 -3.65 9.30
N GLU A 128 -15.94 -4.69 9.55
CA GLU A 128 -15.47 -6.05 9.86
C GLU A 128 -14.55 -6.60 8.76
N ASP A 129 -14.93 -6.49 7.49
CA ASP A 129 -14.09 -6.92 6.36
C ASP A 129 -12.78 -6.13 6.26
N ARG A 130 -12.74 -4.88 6.74
CA ARG A 130 -11.51 -4.08 6.85
C ARG A 130 -10.66 -4.47 8.05
N ALA A 131 -11.29 -4.87 9.16
CA ALA A 131 -10.62 -5.28 10.39
C ALA A 131 -10.05 -6.71 10.32
N ALA A 132 -10.80 -7.66 9.74
CA ALA A 132 -10.41 -9.05 9.51
C ALA A 132 -9.23 -9.21 8.53
N LYS A 133 -8.94 -8.14 7.81
CA LYS A 133 -7.91 -8.01 6.78
C LYS A 133 -6.52 -7.97 7.41
N GLN A 134 -6.04 -9.14 7.86
CA GLN A 134 -4.74 -9.31 8.52
C GLN A 134 -3.59 -8.71 7.70
N LYS A 135 -2.64 -8.08 8.41
CA LYS A 135 -1.44 -7.48 7.83
C LYS A 135 -0.25 -8.38 8.17
N ILE A 136 0.71 -8.46 7.26
CA ILE A 136 2.02 -9.05 7.54
C ILE A 136 2.57 -8.40 8.81
N GLU A 137 3.04 -9.22 9.75
CA GLU A 137 3.56 -8.72 11.01
C GLU A 137 4.85 -7.94 10.75
N LYS A 138 4.95 -6.72 11.29
CA LYS A 138 6.18 -5.93 11.18
C LYS A 138 7.19 -6.44 12.20
N LEU A 139 8.41 -6.70 11.75
CA LEU A 139 9.53 -7.01 12.63
C LEU A 139 9.80 -5.82 13.55
N LYS A 140 9.81 -6.04 14.87
CA LYS A 140 10.22 -5.01 15.82
C LYS A 140 11.74 -4.93 15.84
N TYR A 141 12.28 -3.71 15.91
CA TYR A 141 13.73 -3.45 15.88
C TYR A 141 14.51 -4.27 16.93
N ASN A 142 13.97 -4.42 18.14
CA ASN A 142 14.59 -5.16 19.25
C ASN A 142 14.54 -6.70 19.15
N GLU A 143 13.89 -7.27 18.12
CA GLU A 143 13.76 -8.73 18.00
C GLU A 143 14.88 -9.38 17.19
N LYS A 144 15.78 -8.60 16.56
CA LYS A 144 16.79 -9.11 15.62
C LYS A 144 17.93 -9.93 16.24
N ASN A 145 18.23 -9.78 17.54
CA ASN A 145 19.45 -10.35 18.14
C ASN A 145 19.18 -11.20 19.38
N ILE A 146 18.67 -12.43 19.22
CA ILE A 146 18.80 -13.47 20.26
C ILE A 146 18.95 -14.86 19.60
N ASN A 147 20.18 -15.40 19.63
CA ASN A 147 20.47 -16.82 19.39
C ASN A 147 20.08 -17.61 20.65
N ASN A 148 18.93 -18.27 20.62
CA ASN A 148 18.62 -19.37 21.52
C ASN A 148 18.44 -20.62 20.67
N ASN A 149 18.85 -21.79 21.17
CA ASN A 149 18.62 -23.09 20.55
C ASN A 149 17.18 -23.20 20.03
N LEU A 150 17.01 -23.07 18.72
CA LEU A 150 15.71 -23.18 18.07
C LEU A 150 15.39 -24.67 17.93
N PRO A 151 14.16 -25.08 18.25
CA PRO A 151 13.79 -26.48 18.18
C PRO A 151 13.77 -26.95 16.73
N ASN A 152 14.47 -28.04 16.44
CA ASN A 152 14.59 -28.58 15.07
C ASN A 152 13.55 -29.67 14.77
N ASN A 153 12.72 -30.05 15.74
CA ASN A 153 11.81 -31.19 15.64
C ASN A 153 10.33 -30.81 15.90
N TRP A 154 9.42 -31.46 15.18
CA TRP A 154 7.96 -31.23 15.32
C TRP A 154 7.40 -31.51 16.73
N LYS A 155 8.03 -32.44 17.48
CA LYS A 155 7.66 -32.72 18.87
C LYS A 155 7.93 -31.53 19.81
N GLU A 156 8.99 -30.76 19.55
CA GLU A 156 9.33 -29.57 20.32
C GLU A 156 8.52 -28.36 19.85
N LEU A 157 8.28 -28.25 18.54
CA LEU A 157 7.38 -27.25 17.94
C LEU A 157 5.96 -27.28 18.53
N ASN A 158 5.42 -28.47 18.80
CA ASN A 158 4.10 -28.61 19.40
C ASN A 158 4.01 -28.06 20.83
N LYS A 159 5.13 -27.95 21.55
CA LYS A 159 5.19 -27.37 22.91
C LYS A 159 5.23 -25.84 22.90
N ILE A 160 5.49 -25.21 21.75
CA ILE A 160 5.56 -23.76 21.64
C ILE A 160 4.16 -23.15 21.73
N LYS A 161 4.04 -22.05 22.48
CA LYS A 161 2.79 -21.27 22.59
C LYS A 161 2.34 -20.78 21.22
N GLU A 162 1.03 -20.82 20.97
CA GLU A 162 0.43 -20.44 19.67
C GLU A 162 0.81 -19.04 19.20
N LYS A 163 1.07 -18.10 20.13
CA LYS A 163 1.54 -16.74 19.82
C LYS A 163 2.83 -16.67 18.98
N TYR A 164 3.68 -17.70 19.05
CA TYR A 164 4.93 -17.76 18.27
C TYR A 164 4.77 -18.55 16.95
N LYS A 165 3.57 -19.04 16.65
CA LYS A 165 3.26 -19.74 15.41
C LYS A 165 2.46 -18.80 14.51
N ILE A 166 3.01 -18.51 13.33
CA ILE A 166 2.41 -17.62 12.36
C ILE A 166 2.01 -18.44 11.14
N ASP A 167 0.72 -18.44 10.86
CA ASP A 167 0.22 -18.92 9.57
C ASP A 167 0.49 -17.85 8.51
N VAL A 168 1.34 -18.16 7.53
CA VAL A 168 1.70 -17.20 6.48
C VAL A 168 0.52 -16.88 5.56
N SER A 169 -0.48 -17.77 5.47
CA SER A 169 -1.60 -17.63 4.55
C SER A 169 -2.42 -16.37 4.79
N SER A 170 -2.46 -15.88 6.04
CA SER A 170 -3.20 -14.68 6.39
C SER A 170 -2.56 -13.38 5.88
N GLY A 171 -1.27 -13.42 5.52
CA GLY A 171 -0.56 -12.29 4.92
C GLY A 171 -0.78 -12.15 3.42
N PHE A 172 -1.40 -13.14 2.76
CA PHE A 172 -1.65 -13.12 1.33
C PHE A 172 -2.86 -12.25 1.00
N ASP A 173 -2.75 -11.49 -0.09
CA ASP A 173 -3.89 -10.80 -0.65
C ASP A 173 -4.86 -11.78 -1.31
N TYR A 174 -6.12 -11.37 -1.47
CA TYR A 174 -7.16 -12.21 -2.04
C TYR A 174 -6.76 -12.76 -3.41
N ASP A 175 -6.21 -11.90 -4.28
CA ASP A 175 -5.80 -12.31 -5.63
C ASP A 175 -4.65 -13.32 -5.59
N ALA A 176 -3.76 -13.25 -4.58
CA ALA A 176 -2.68 -14.21 -4.42
C ALA A 176 -3.20 -15.57 -3.93
N ILE A 177 -4.13 -15.58 -2.96
CA ILE A 177 -4.81 -16.82 -2.52
C ILE A 177 -5.55 -17.45 -3.69
N LYS A 178 -6.28 -16.65 -4.47
CA LYS A 178 -7.00 -17.12 -5.65
C LYS A 178 -6.08 -17.80 -6.67
N ILE A 179 -4.88 -17.26 -6.90
CA ILE A 179 -3.90 -17.88 -7.82
C ILE A 179 -3.44 -19.25 -7.32
N ILE A 180 -3.26 -19.40 -6.00
CA ILE A 180 -2.89 -20.68 -5.39
C ILE A 180 -4.06 -21.68 -5.51
N GLU A 181 -5.30 -21.24 -5.30
CA GLU A 181 -6.50 -22.04 -5.52
C GLU A 181 -6.65 -22.44 -6.99
N ASP A 182 -6.43 -21.51 -7.93
CA ASP A 182 -6.48 -21.76 -9.37
C ASP A 182 -5.38 -22.75 -9.80
N ALA A 183 -4.17 -22.65 -9.24
CA ALA A 183 -3.09 -23.62 -9.48
C ALA A 183 -3.46 -25.03 -9.01
N TYR A 184 -4.10 -25.13 -7.84
CA TYR A 184 -4.64 -26.39 -7.34
C TYR A 184 -5.74 -26.94 -8.26
N VAL A 185 -6.66 -26.09 -8.73
CA VAL A 185 -7.71 -26.48 -9.66
C VAL A 185 -7.10 -27.00 -10.96
N VAL A 186 -6.12 -26.29 -11.54
CA VAL A 186 -5.43 -26.72 -12.77
C VAL A 186 -4.82 -28.11 -12.56
N ALA A 187 -3.99 -28.30 -11.53
CA ALA A 187 -3.36 -29.59 -11.25
C ALA A 187 -4.39 -30.71 -11.01
N SER A 188 -5.49 -30.41 -10.33
CA SER A 188 -6.56 -31.37 -10.07
C SER A 188 -7.35 -31.73 -11.33
N THR A 189 -7.58 -30.77 -12.24
CA THR A 189 -8.23 -31.02 -13.53
C THR A 189 -7.37 -31.82 -14.49
N THR A 190 -6.05 -31.61 -14.48
CA THR A 190 -5.08 -32.39 -15.26
C THR A 190 -4.72 -33.72 -14.59
N LYS A 191 -5.29 -34.03 -13.42
CA LYS A 191 -5.02 -35.26 -12.64
C LYS A 191 -3.55 -35.42 -12.27
N HIS A 192 -2.89 -34.34 -11.86
CA HIS A 192 -1.55 -34.41 -11.28
C HIS A 192 -1.63 -34.60 -9.77
N GLU A 193 -0.72 -35.42 -9.22
CA GLU A 193 -0.67 -35.73 -7.78
C GLU A 193 -0.25 -34.53 -6.93
N GLN A 194 0.63 -33.70 -7.47
CA GLN A 194 1.19 -32.55 -6.77
C GLN A 194 1.02 -31.26 -7.56
N VAL A 195 0.69 -30.19 -6.85
CA VAL A 195 0.76 -28.83 -7.37
C VAL A 195 2.21 -28.40 -7.36
N ASN A 196 2.85 -28.52 -8.51
CA ASN A 196 4.23 -28.07 -8.74
C ASN A 196 4.33 -26.56 -9.02
N THR A 197 5.55 -26.04 -8.99
CA THR A 197 5.96 -24.69 -9.41
C THR A 197 5.36 -24.25 -10.75
N LYS A 198 5.38 -25.14 -11.76
CA LYS A 198 4.80 -24.90 -13.09
C LYS A 198 3.31 -24.57 -13.05
N HIS A 199 2.52 -25.23 -12.19
CA HIS A 199 1.09 -24.94 -12.03
C HIS A 199 0.86 -23.57 -11.40
N LEU A 200 1.65 -23.27 -10.36
CA LEU A 200 1.60 -21.98 -9.69
C LEU A 200 1.94 -20.86 -10.67
N PHE A 201 3.00 -21.04 -11.46
CA PHE A 201 3.44 -20.06 -12.45
C PHE A 201 2.43 -19.90 -13.59
N PHE A 202 1.86 -21.00 -14.10
CA PHE A 202 0.80 -20.94 -15.11
C PHE A 202 -0.43 -20.14 -14.62
N SER A 203 -0.82 -20.31 -13.35
CA SER A 203 -1.90 -19.52 -12.76
C SER A 203 -1.52 -18.06 -12.53
N LEU A 204 -0.25 -17.75 -12.23
CA LEU A 204 0.23 -16.37 -12.12
C LEU A 204 0.05 -15.59 -13.44
N LEU A 205 0.26 -16.23 -14.59
CA LEU A 205 0.11 -15.60 -15.91
C LEU A 205 -1.33 -15.18 -16.25
N LYS A 206 -2.33 -15.61 -15.48
CA LYS A 206 -3.71 -15.14 -15.65
C LYS A 206 -3.99 -13.81 -14.94
N ASN A 207 -3.10 -13.37 -14.04
CA ASN A 207 -3.30 -12.17 -13.25
C ASN A 207 -2.90 -10.90 -14.02
N LYS A 208 -3.76 -9.88 -13.99
CA LYS A 208 -3.55 -8.61 -14.69
C LYS A 208 -2.26 -7.87 -14.32
N ASP A 209 -1.85 -7.91 -13.04
CA ASP A 209 -0.67 -7.19 -12.57
C ASP A 209 0.60 -7.92 -13.06
N VAL A 210 0.56 -9.26 -13.07
CA VAL A 210 1.63 -10.11 -13.61
C VAL A 210 1.76 -9.92 -15.13
N LEU A 211 0.63 -9.88 -15.84
CA LEU A 211 0.61 -9.60 -17.29
C LEU A 211 1.23 -8.24 -17.63
N ALA A 212 0.96 -7.21 -16.83
CA ALA A 212 1.55 -5.89 -17.03
C ALA A 212 3.09 -5.90 -16.88
N ILE A 213 3.62 -6.72 -15.97
CA ILE A 213 5.07 -6.89 -15.78
C ILE A 213 5.71 -7.54 -17.00
N PHE A 214 5.15 -8.65 -17.48
CA PHE A 214 5.72 -9.35 -18.64
C PHE A 214 5.53 -8.58 -19.95
N SER A 215 4.42 -7.86 -20.12
CA SER A 215 4.23 -6.95 -21.25
C SER A 215 5.30 -5.85 -21.28
N ARG A 216 5.70 -5.31 -20.11
CA ARG A 216 6.79 -4.33 -20.03
C ARG A 216 8.16 -4.92 -20.37
N LEU A 217 8.35 -6.23 -20.18
CA LEU A 217 9.53 -6.97 -20.64
C LEU A 217 9.47 -7.35 -22.12
N ASN A 218 8.46 -6.87 -22.86
CA ASN A 218 8.21 -7.18 -24.26
C ASN A 218 7.99 -8.68 -24.51
N LEU A 219 7.40 -9.39 -23.54
CA LEU A 219 7.00 -10.78 -23.70
C LEU A 219 5.54 -10.90 -24.13
N ASP A 220 5.31 -11.69 -25.17
CA ASP A 220 3.97 -12.13 -25.52
C ASP A 220 3.50 -13.21 -24.53
N ASN A 221 2.42 -12.91 -23.81
CA ASN A 221 1.81 -13.83 -22.87
C ASN A 221 1.32 -15.13 -23.55
N THR A 222 0.90 -15.07 -24.82
CA THR A 222 0.40 -16.26 -25.53
C THR A 222 1.53 -17.28 -25.76
N ILE A 223 2.71 -16.81 -26.15
CA ILE A 223 3.91 -17.63 -26.32
C ILE A 223 4.30 -18.25 -24.97
N LEU A 224 4.42 -17.41 -23.94
CA LEU A 224 4.84 -17.84 -22.61
C LEU A 224 3.88 -18.88 -22.01
N THR A 225 2.57 -18.62 -22.06
CA THR A 225 1.55 -19.58 -21.58
C THR A 225 1.58 -20.89 -22.35
N THR A 226 1.90 -20.86 -23.65
CA THR A 226 2.03 -22.08 -24.47
C THR A 226 3.24 -22.91 -24.07
N HIS A 227 4.42 -22.30 -23.90
CA HIS A 227 5.63 -23.01 -23.45
C HIS A 227 5.41 -23.69 -22.09
N ILE A 228 4.80 -22.98 -21.13
CA ILE A 228 4.53 -23.53 -19.80
C ILE A 228 3.43 -24.59 -19.86
N LYS A 229 2.41 -24.41 -20.70
CA LYS A 229 1.35 -25.41 -20.88
C LYS A 229 1.91 -26.72 -21.42
N ASN A 230 2.83 -26.68 -22.38
CA ASN A 230 3.49 -27.88 -22.90
C ASN A 230 4.24 -28.61 -21.76
N GLN A 231 4.98 -27.86 -20.94
CA GLN A 231 5.68 -28.38 -19.76
C GLN A 231 4.76 -28.99 -18.68
N LEU A 232 3.47 -28.66 -18.69
CA LEU A 232 2.47 -29.26 -17.81
C LEU A 232 1.89 -30.54 -18.39
N VAL A 233 1.75 -30.65 -19.71
CA VAL A 233 1.24 -31.86 -20.38
C VAL A 233 2.20 -33.04 -20.22
N ASP A 234 3.51 -32.75 -20.13
CA ASP A 234 4.55 -33.77 -19.96
C ASP A 234 4.59 -34.39 -18.54
N LEU A 235 3.79 -33.90 -17.59
CA LEU A 235 3.78 -34.41 -16.23
C LEU A 235 2.99 -35.73 -16.12
N PRO A 236 3.40 -36.65 -15.23
CA PRO A 236 2.70 -37.92 -15.05
C PRO A 236 1.32 -37.72 -14.41
N ASN A 237 0.32 -38.41 -14.97
CA ASN A 237 -1.03 -38.44 -14.42
C ASN A 237 -1.12 -39.42 -13.23
N SER A 238 -1.85 -39.02 -12.20
CA SER A 238 -2.12 -39.81 -10.99
C SER A 238 -3.59 -39.72 -10.62
N GLN A 239 -4.15 -40.82 -10.09
CA GLN A 239 -5.52 -40.85 -9.58
C GLN A 239 -5.61 -40.40 -8.11
N ASN A 240 -4.47 -40.17 -7.46
CA ASN A 240 -4.41 -39.72 -6.08
C ASN A 240 -4.97 -38.31 -5.92
N LYS A 241 -5.41 -37.99 -4.71
CA LYS A 241 -5.85 -36.63 -4.38
C LYS A 241 -4.67 -35.67 -4.52
N THR A 242 -4.88 -34.59 -5.26
CA THR A 242 -3.87 -33.55 -5.46
C THR A 242 -3.49 -32.87 -4.14
N ILE A 243 -2.19 -32.69 -3.89
CA ILE A 243 -1.64 -32.02 -2.70
C ILE A 243 -0.64 -30.92 -3.15
N LEU A 244 -0.39 -29.92 -2.33
CA LEU A 244 0.68 -28.93 -2.60
C LEU A 244 2.07 -29.59 -2.47
N SER A 245 2.96 -29.37 -3.44
CA SER A 245 4.36 -29.82 -3.32
C SER A 245 5.08 -29.07 -2.20
N ASN A 246 6.16 -29.65 -1.69
CA ASN A 246 6.99 -29.01 -0.68
C ASN A 246 7.64 -27.73 -1.24
N GLU A 247 8.10 -27.74 -2.50
CA GLU A 247 8.71 -26.54 -3.10
C GLU A 247 7.71 -25.38 -3.18
N VAL A 248 6.44 -25.66 -3.51
CA VAL A 248 5.41 -24.63 -3.52
C VAL A 248 5.18 -24.05 -2.12
N LYS A 249 5.15 -24.88 -1.07
CA LYS A 249 5.02 -24.37 0.31
C LYS A 249 6.22 -23.51 0.71
N GLU A 250 7.43 -23.91 0.33
CA GLU A 250 8.66 -23.13 0.55
C GLU A 250 8.63 -21.79 -0.18
N ILE A 251 8.14 -21.76 -1.43
CA ILE A 251 7.92 -20.54 -2.21
C ILE A 251 6.95 -19.60 -1.50
N LEU A 252 5.82 -20.12 -1.00
CA LEU A 252 4.83 -19.30 -0.30
C LEU A 252 5.40 -18.69 0.98
N ILE A 253 6.15 -19.47 1.77
CA ILE A 253 6.78 -19.00 3.00
C ILE A 253 7.91 -17.99 2.68
N SER A 254 8.76 -18.28 1.70
CA SER A 254 9.85 -17.37 1.30
C SER A 254 9.33 -16.05 0.73
N ALA A 255 8.24 -16.07 -0.04
CA ALA A 255 7.55 -14.86 -0.49
C ALA A 255 7.01 -14.03 0.69
N TYR A 256 6.45 -14.68 1.71
CA TYR A 256 6.01 -14.00 2.93
C TYR A 256 7.17 -13.34 3.66
N LEU A 257 8.27 -14.07 3.89
CA LEU A 257 9.44 -13.54 4.57
C LEU A 257 10.07 -12.37 3.80
N SER A 258 10.13 -12.47 2.46
CA SER A 258 10.63 -11.40 1.60
C SER A 258 9.75 -10.13 1.67
N ALA A 259 8.43 -10.29 1.62
CA ALA A 259 7.47 -9.19 1.77
C ALA A 259 7.55 -8.54 3.16
N MET A 260 7.75 -9.36 4.20
CA MET A 260 7.92 -8.89 5.58
C MET A 260 9.20 -8.08 5.76
N ARG A 261 10.33 -8.55 5.24
CA ARG A 261 11.61 -7.81 5.24
C ARG A 261 11.48 -6.47 4.51
N SER A 262 10.69 -6.46 3.43
CA SER A 262 10.40 -5.25 2.64
C SER A 262 9.35 -4.32 3.25
N GLY A 263 8.86 -4.61 4.47
CA GLY A 263 7.89 -3.78 5.19
C GLY A 263 6.51 -3.70 4.52
N LYS A 264 6.18 -4.65 3.64
CA LYS A 264 4.93 -4.67 2.89
C LYS A 264 3.80 -5.16 3.81
N GLN A 265 2.58 -4.67 3.57
CA GLN A 265 1.44 -5.03 4.41
C GLN A 265 0.76 -6.34 3.99
N ARG A 266 0.90 -6.72 2.71
CA ARG A 266 0.32 -7.93 2.12
C ARG A 266 1.17 -8.45 0.96
N ILE A 267 1.03 -9.75 0.69
CA ILE A 267 1.66 -10.43 -0.43
C ILE A 267 0.71 -10.40 -1.61
N LYS A 268 1.11 -9.69 -2.66
CA LYS A 268 0.43 -9.69 -3.95
C LYS A 268 0.94 -10.82 -4.84
N PRO A 269 0.20 -11.20 -5.90
CA PRO A 269 0.65 -12.15 -6.92
C PRO A 269 2.08 -11.91 -7.43
N VAL A 270 2.45 -10.65 -7.64
CA VAL A 270 3.76 -10.23 -8.14
C VAL A 270 4.92 -10.77 -7.27
N TYR A 271 4.74 -10.89 -5.95
CA TYR A 271 5.78 -11.39 -5.05
C TYR A 271 6.08 -12.88 -5.22
N LEU A 272 5.21 -13.62 -5.90
CA LEU A 272 5.42 -15.05 -6.16
C LEU A 272 6.29 -15.30 -7.39
N ILE A 273 6.39 -14.34 -8.33
CA ILE A 273 7.13 -14.50 -9.59
C ILE A 273 8.58 -14.90 -9.34
N LEU A 274 9.34 -14.06 -8.64
CA LEU A 274 10.78 -14.29 -8.46
C LEU A 274 11.06 -15.59 -7.66
N PRO A 275 10.41 -15.86 -6.50
CA PRO A 275 10.56 -17.13 -5.80
C PRO A 275 10.26 -18.36 -6.67
N THR A 276 9.20 -18.32 -7.48
CA THR A 276 8.86 -19.44 -8.39
C THR A 276 9.93 -19.68 -9.44
N LEU A 277 10.46 -18.62 -10.05
CA LEU A 277 11.51 -18.72 -11.08
C LEU A 277 12.85 -19.17 -10.49
N THR A 278 13.17 -18.76 -9.26
CA THR A 278 14.41 -19.18 -8.60
C THR A 278 14.38 -20.63 -8.13
N ALA A 279 13.19 -21.18 -7.84
CA ALA A 279 13.04 -22.55 -7.37
C ALA A 279 13.00 -23.57 -8.51
N ASP A 280 12.53 -23.18 -9.70
CA ASP A 280 12.36 -24.07 -10.83
C ASP A 280 13.37 -23.74 -11.95
N LYS A 281 14.36 -24.61 -12.11
CA LYS A 281 15.42 -24.45 -13.11
C LYS A 281 14.86 -24.40 -14.54
N ILE A 282 13.84 -25.21 -14.85
CA ILE A 282 13.25 -25.27 -16.19
C ILE A 282 12.56 -23.94 -16.51
N LEU A 283 11.83 -23.37 -15.55
CA LEU A 283 11.26 -22.04 -15.73
C LEU A 283 12.35 -20.99 -15.96
N SER A 284 13.43 -21.01 -15.17
CA SER A 284 14.53 -20.07 -15.35
C SER A 284 15.20 -20.18 -16.73
N GLU A 285 15.37 -21.41 -17.25
CA GLU A 285 15.93 -21.68 -18.58
C GLU A 285 15.00 -21.14 -19.69
N ILE A 286 13.67 -21.31 -19.57
CA ILE A 286 12.70 -20.75 -20.54
C ILE A 286 12.83 -19.22 -20.64
N PHE A 287 12.98 -18.52 -19.51
CA PHE A 287 13.14 -17.06 -19.53
C PHE A 287 14.50 -16.64 -20.09
N TYR A 288 15.54 -17.42 -19.82
CA TYR A 288 16.87 -17.19 -20.38
C TYR A 288 16.87 -17.34 -21.91
N ASP A 289 16.21 -18.36 -22.45
CA ASP A 289 16.05 -18.59 -23.89
C ASP A 289 15.26 -17.46 -24.56
N LEU A 290 14.34 -16.82 -23.84
CA LEU A 290 13.62 -15.61 -24.27
C LEU A 290 14.43 -14.32 -24.10
N GLY A 291 15.71 -14.39 -23.71
CA GLY A 291 16.62 -13.25 -23.56
C GLY A 291 16.42 -12.42 -22.29
N ILE A 292 15.73 -12.99 -21.29
CA ILE A 292 15.35 -12.30 -20.06
C ILE A 292 16.00 -12.96 -18.85
N ASP A 293 16.87 -12.19 -18.21
CA ASP A 293 17.51 -12.57 -16.97
C ASP A 293 16.60 -12.29 -15.75
N LEU A 294 16.80 -13.05 -14.67
CA LEU A 294 16.12 -12.87 -13.38
C LEU A 294 16.32 -11.46 -12.82
N ASP A 295 17.49 -10.86 -13.03
CA ASP A 295 17.77 -9.48 -12.61
C ASP A 295 16.89 -8.47 -13.35
N LYS A 296 16.66 -8.65 -14.66
CA LYS A 296 15.74 -7.80 -15.43
C LYS A 296 14.31 -7.93 -14.88
N ILE A 297 13.87 -9.14 -14.57
CA ILE A 297 12.54 -9.39 -13.98
C ILE A 297 12.42 -8.71 -12.62
N ASN A 298 13.44 -8.87 -11.75
CA ASN A 298 13.46 -8.22 -10.45
C ASN A 298 13.40 -6.69 -10.57
N ASN A 299 14.16 -6.09 -11.49
CA ASN A 299 14.13 -4.65 -11.73
C ASN A 299 12.73 -4.15 -12.15
N VAL A 300 12.03 -4.87 -13.02
CA VAL A 300 10.66 -4.51 -13.42
C VAL A 300 9.67 -4.69 -12.26
N ILE A 301 9.84 -5.73 -11.44
CA ILE A 301 9.06 -5.91 -10.22
C ILE A 301 9.27 -4.75 -9.24
N GLN A 302 10.52 -4.31 -9.02
CA GLN A 302 10.82 -3.15 -8.17
C GLN A 302 10.18 -1.87 -8.73
N TRP A 303 10.31 -1.64 -10.04
CA TRP A 303 9.65 -0.52 -10.71
C TRP A 303 8.12 -0.54 -10.51
N PHE A 304 7.49 -1.70 -10.64
CA PHE A 304 6.06 -1.87 -10.39
C PHE A 304 5.67 -1.45 -8.97
N PHE A 305 6.45 -1.87 -7.97
CA PHE A 305 6.21 -1.50 -6.58
C PHE A 305 6.42 -0.01 -6.30
N ILE A 306 7.45 0.60 -6.89
CA ILE A 306 7.72 2.04 -6.77
C ILE A 306 6.56 2.83 -7.36
N ASN A 307 6.09 2.45 -8.55
CA ASN A 307 4.95 3.12 -9.18
C ASN A 307 3.67 3.02 -8.37
N GLU A 308 3.39 1.86 -7.79
CA GLU A 308 2.21 1.71 -6.93
C GLU A 308 2.29 2.63 -5.71
N GLN A 309 3.49 2.76 -5.13
CA GLN A 309 3.74 3.70 -4.03
C GLN A 309 3.55 5.16 -4.47
N LEU A 310 4.07 5.54 -5.64
CA LEU A 310 3.91 6.88 -6.19
C LEU A 310 2.45 7.22 -6.46
N ILE A 311 1.69 6.31 -7.08
CA ILE A 311 0.24 6.49 -7.32
C ILE A 311 -0.51 6.65 -6.00
N LYS A 312 -0.15 5.86 -4.98
CA LYS A 312 -0.78 5.97 -3.66
C LYS A 312 -0.47 7.32 -3.01
N LYS A 313 0.79 7.76 -3.04
CA LYS A 313 1.20 9.08 -2.53
C LYS A 313 0.45 10.19 -3.27
N TYR A 314 0.42 10.16 -4.59
CA TYR A 314 -0.33 11.12 -5.41
C TYR A 314 -1.82 11.19 -5.03
N ARG A 315 -2.49 10.05 -4.84
CA ARG A 315 -3.90 10.02 -4.42
C ARG A 315 -4.11 10.62 -3.03
N LEU A 316 -3.22 10.33 -2.07
CA LEU A 316 -3.26 10.91 -0.73
C LEU A 316 -3.06 12.43 -0.80
N HIS A 317 -2.05 12.86 -1.53
CA HIS A 317 -1.76 14.27 -1.78
C HIS A 317 -2.96 14.98 -2.42
N SER A 318 -3.47 14.48 -3.54
CA SER A 318 -4.64 15.03 -4.25
C SER A 318 -5.87 15.11 -3.34
N SER A 319 -6.09 14.10 -2.48
CA SER A 319 -7.20 14.13 -1.54
C SER A 319 -7.05 15.23 -0.48
N SER A 320 -5.83 15.48 0.00
CA SER A 320 -5.51 16.51 0.99
C SER A 320 -5.52 17.92 0.38
N ALA A 321 -4.99 18.05 -0.84
CA ALA A 321 -4.97 19.28 -1.62
C ALA A 321 -6.36 19.87 -1.89
N ARG A 322 -7.41 19.03 -1.93
CA ARG A 322 -8.81 19.50 -2.05
C ARG A 322 -9.29 20.30 -0.85
N PHE A 323 -8.73 20.08 0.33
CA PHE A 323 -9.05 20.84 1.54
C PHE A 323 -8.26 22.14 1.65
N LYS A 324 -7.26 22.35 0.78
CA LYS A 324 -6.49 23.60 0.72
C LYS A 324 -7.18 24.62 -0.20
N PRO A 325 -7.12 25.93 0.11
CA PRO A 325 -7.70 26.99 -0.74
C PRO A 325 -7.01 27.05 -2.11
N SER A 326 -7.74 27.45 -3.17
CA SER A 326 -7.25 27.52 -4.56
C SER A 326 -6.53 28.81 -4.92
N GLY A 327 -6.66 29.86 -4.13
CA GLY A 327 -5.87 31.09 -4.26
C GLY A 327 -4.62 31.05 -3.37
N SER A 328 -3.84 32.14 -3.37
CA SER A 328 -2.83 32.36 -2.34
C SER A 328 -3.47 32.16 -0.96
N ILE A 329 -2.72 31.55 -0.04
CA ILE A 329 -3.19 31.18 1.31
C ILE A 329 -3.58 32.41 2.18
N ASP A 330 -3.62 33.62 1.61
CA ASP A 330 -4.06 34.87 2.23
C ASP A 330 -5.58 34.91 2.54
N ARG A 331 -6.41 33.99 2.03
CA ARG A 331 -7.88 34.04 2.18
C ARG A 331 -8.48 33.06 3.20
N ALA A 332 -7.70 32.62 4.19
CA ALA A 332 -8.26 31.89 5.34
C ALA A 332 -8.75 32.81 6.48
N TYR A 333 -8.91 34.13 6.25
CA TYR A 333 -9.31 35.14 7.26
C TYR A 333 -8.39 35.22 8.51
N THR A 334 -7.27 34.52 8.53
CA THR A 334 -6.31 34.45 9.65
C THR A 334 -4.96 35.09 9.37
N ALA A 335 -4.64 35.46 8.12
CA ALA A 335 -3.33 36.01 7.75
C ALA A 335 -3.43 37.38 7.06
N ILE A 336 -2.44 38.24 7.29
CA ILE A 336 -2.31 39.57 6.70
C ILE A 336 -1.80 39.44 5.25
N ALA A 337 -2.40 40.21 4.33
CA ALA A 337 -2.03 40.17 2.91
C ALA A 337 -0.59 40.67 2.66
N THR A 338 0.12 40.02 1.75
CA THR A 338 1.52 40.32 1.40
C THR A 338 1.69 40.62 -0.10
N PRO A 339 1.22 41.79 -0.58
CA PRO A 339 1.21 42.10 -2.00
C PRO A 339 2.61 42.18 -2.62
N THR A 340 3.59 42.74 -1.91
CA THR A 340 4.96 42.89 -2.42
C THR A 340 5.64 41.53 -2.54
N LEU A 341 5.55 40.71 -1.50
CA LEU A 341 6.11 39.35 -1.53
C LEU A 341 5.50 38.52 -2.66
N ASN A 342 4.17 38.55 -2.83
CA ASN A 342 3.48 37.81 -3.90
C ASN A 342 3.91 38.26 -5.31
N HIS A 343 4.43 39.48 -5.45
CA HIS A 343 4.96 39.96 -6.73
C HIS A 343 6.37 39.43 -7.02
N PHE A 344 7.23 39.29 -6.00
CA PHE A 344 8.65 38.92 -6.17
C PHE A 344 8.98 37.48 -5.75
N ALA A 345 7.97 36.65 -5.48
CA ALA A 345 8.18 35.30 -4.99
C ALA A 345 7.25 34.26 -5.64
N HIS A 346 7.65 33.00 -5.50
CA HIS A 346 6.90 31.82 -5.91
C HIS A 346 6.34 31.12 -4.67
N ASP A 347 5.03 30.88 -4.64
CA ASP A 347 4.40 30.11 -3.56
C ASP A 347 4.54 28.61 -3.86
N LEU A 348 5.56 27.99 -3.26
CA LEU A 348 5.84 26.56 -3.42
C LEU A 348 4.74 25.69 -2.81
N THR A 349 4.04 26.16 -1.78
CA THR A 349 2.93 25.39 -1.18
C THR A 349 1.76 25.31 -2.15
N LEU A 350 1.50 26.42 -2.85
CA LEU A 350 0.49 26.51 -3.87
C LEU A 350 0.88 25.71 -5.13
N GLU A 351 2.15 25.74 -5.54
CA GLU A 351 2.65 24.90 -6.63
C GLU A 351 2.59 23.40 -6.30
N ALA A 352 2.93 23.02 -5.07
CA ALA A 352 2.79 21.65 -4.57
C ALA A 352 1.33 21.19 -4.63
N LYS A 353 0.39 22.05 -4.22
CA LYS A 353 -1.05 21.74 -4.29
C LYS A 353 -1.48 21.34 -5.72
N TRP A 354 -0.96 22.02 -6.73
CA TRP A 354 -1.24 21.73 -8.14
C TRP A 354 -0.30 20.70 -8.77
N ASP A 355 0.52 20.03 -7.98
CA ASP A 355 1.46 19.00 -8.41
C ASP A 355 2.46 19.50 -9.47
N ARG A 356 2.93 20.74 -9.33
CA ARG A 356 3.90 21.37 -10.26
C ARG A 356 5.36 21.22 -9.84
N LEU A 357 5.62 20.69 -8.65
CA LEU A 357 6.96 20.53 -8.12
C LEU A 357 7.54 19.15 -8.45
N GLU A 358 8.86 19.02 -8.41
CA GLU A 358 9.52 17.73 -8.60
C GLU A 358 9.32 16.82 -7.38
N LEU A 359 8.96 15.55 -7.62
CA LEU A 359 8.81 14.55 -6.57
C LEU A 359 10.18 14.11 -6.04
N CYS A 360 10.32 14.13 -4.72
CA CYS A 360 11.53 13.64 -4.06
C CYS A 360 11.43 12.15 -3.75
N VAL A 361 12.46 11.39 -4.11
CA VAL A 361 12.51 9.94 -3.87
C VAL A 361 13.65 9.63 -2.89
N SER A 362 13.33 8.88 -1.83
CA SER A 362 14.31 8.29 -0.91
C SER A 362 15.18 9.30 -0.12
N ARG A 363 14.60 10.44 0.29
CA ARG A 363 15.24 11.46 1.15
C ARG A 363 14.60 11.58 2.55
N ASP A 364 14.02 10.48 3.03
CA ASP A 364 13.25 10.48 4.29
C ASP A 364 14.12 10.85 5.50
N LYS A 365 15.41 10.45 5.51
CA LYS A 365 16.34 10.75 6.60
C LYS A 365 16.66 12.24 6.70
N GLU A 366 16.88 12.89 5.56
CA GLU A 366 17.15 14.32 5.48
C GLU A 366 15.92 15.12 5.94
N ILE A 367 14.73 14.72 5.52
CA ILE A 367 13.46 15.33 5.93
C ILE A 367 13.23 15.15 7.44
N GLU A 368 13.53 13.98 7.99
CA GLU A 368 13.37 13.73 9.42
C GLU A 368 14.37 14.52 10.26
N THR A 369 15.58 14.73 9.76
CA THR A 369 16.58 15.63 10.39
C THR A 369 16.08 17.07 10.39
N ILE A 370 15.44 17.52 9.30
CA ILE A 370 14.81 18.84 9.19
C ILE A 370 13.69 19.01 10.24
N TRP A 371 12.84 17.99 10.42
CA TRP A 371 11.82 18.00 11.46
C TRP A 371 12.39 18.10 12.87
N GLN A 372 13.40 17.30 13.19
CA GLN A 372 14.07 17.34 14.49
C GLN A 372 14.67 18.71 14.79
N ASN A 373 15.33 19.33 13.80
CA ASN A 373 15.91 20.66 13.96
C ASN A 373 14.84 21.75 14.17
N LEU A 374 13.74 21.72 13.41
CA LEU A 374 12.63 22.67 13.59
C LEU A 374 11.93 22.52 14.94
N GLU A 375 11.80 21.30 15.46
CA GLU A 375 11.23 21.05 16.79
C GLU A 375 12.14 21.52 17.92
N SER A 376 13.47 21.51 17.71
CA SER A 376 14.45 22.03 18.66
C SER A 376 14.51 23.57 18.74
N ASN A 377 13.56 24.25 18.06
CA ASN A 377 13.44 25.71 18.03
C ASN A 377 14.66 26.44 17.46
N GLN A 378 15.46 25.76 16.63
CA GLN A 378 16.52 26.41 15.85
C GLN A 378 15.88 27.31 14.79
N LEU A 379 16.21 28.60 14.83
CA LEU A 379 15.73 29.60 13.90
C LEU A 379 16.49 29.46 12.58
N GLY A 380 16.10 28.46 11.78
CA GLY A 380 16.71 28.21 10.48
C GLY A 380 17.33 26.84 10.29
N ILE A 381 17.46 26.48 9.02
CA ILE A 381 18.06 25.24 8.51
C ILE A 381 19.03 25.67 7.41
N ILE A 382 20.14 24.98 7.21
CA ILE A 382 20.98 25.19 6.03
C ILE A 382 21.13 23.84 5.33
N LEU A 383 20.71 23.75 4.06
CA LEU A 383 20.92 22.56 3.25
C LEU A 383 22.29 22.64 2.57
N VAL A 384 23.29 21.97 3.17
CA VAL A 384 24.66 21.90 2.64
C VAL A 384 24.81 20.71 1.67
N GLY A 385 25.57 20.89 0.59
CA GLY A 385 25.80 19.86 -0.43
C GLY A 385 26.22 20.43 -1.77
N GLN A 386 26.76 19.58 -2.64
CA GLN A 386 27.20 19.95 -4.00
C GLN A 386 26.03 20.46 -4.86
N VAL A 387 26.32 21.24 -5.90
CA VAL A 387 25.31 21.72 -6.85
C VAL A 387 24.74 20.52 -7.62
N GLY A 388 23.43 20.51 -7.86
CA GLY A 388 22.77 19.45 -8.64
C GLY A 388 22.37 18.19 -7.86
N VAL A 389 22.66 18.09 -6.56
CA VAL A 389 22.28 16.93 -5.73
C VAL A 389 20.78 16.83 -5.41
N GLY A 390 19.98 17.80 -5.88
CA GLY A 390 18.52 17.84 -5.67
C GLY A 390 18.08 18.48 -4.37
N LYS A 391 18.76 19.53 -3.87
CA LYS A 391 18.29 20.26 -2.67
C LYS A 391 16.87 20.81 -2.84
N ASN A 392 16.55 21.31 -4.04
CA ASN A 392 15.23 21.83 -4.36
C ASN A 392 14.15 20.74 -4.31
N THR A 393 14.49 19.47 -4.58
CA THR A 393 13.49 18.38 -4.47
C THR A 393 13.15 18.10 -3.00
N ILE A 394 14.11 18.25 -2.07
CA ILE A 394 13.84 18.15 -0.62
C ILE A 394 12.86 19.25 -0.19
N ILE A 395 13.09 20.47 -0.66
CA ILE A 395 12.21 21.61 -0.39
C ILE A 395 10.81 21.39 -0.99
N GLY A 396 10.73 20.94 -2.25
CA GLY A 396 9.46 20.61 -2.87
C GLY A 396 8.71 19.52 -2.10
N GLN A 397 9.43 18.53 -1.57
CA GLN A 397 8.84 17.51 -0.70
C GLN A 397 8.30 18.06 0.61
N ILE A 398 8.95 19.07 1.20
CA ILE A 398 8.42 19.79 2.36
C ILE A 398 7.11 20.51 1.99
N ALA A 399 7.05 21.18 0.84
CA ALA A 399 5.83 21.82 0.36
C ALA A 399 4.68 20.81 0.18
N TYR A 400 4.95 19.65 -0.42
CA TYR A 400 3.98 18.55 -0.51
C TYR A 400 3.49 18.08 0.87
N LEU A 401 4.39 17.93 1.84
CA LEU A 401 4.03 17.52 3.20
C LEU A 401 3.22 18.60 3.95
N MET A 402 3.46 19.88 3.68
CA MET A 402 2.66 20.98 4.19
C MET A 402 1.23 20.96 3.62
N VAL A 403 1.06 20.63 2.34
CA VAL A 403 -0.28 20.44 1.74
C VAL A 403 -1.02 19.27 2.38
N GLU A 404 -0.30 18.20 2.74
CA GLU A 404 -0.83 17.02 3.43
C GLU A 404 -1.06 17.22 4.94
N GLU A 405 -0.66 18.37 5.51
CA GLU A 405 -0.64 18.61 6.97
C GLU A 405 0.19 17.56 7.76
N ASN A 406 1.12 16.90 7.06
CA ASN A 406 2.04 15.91 7.60
C ASN A 406 3.39 16.55 7.95
N VAL A 407 3.32 17.62 8.74
CA VAL A 407 4.47 18.40 9.21
C VAL A 407 4.36 18.67 10.72
N PRO A 408 5.47 18.99 11.41
CA PRO A 408 5.44 19.39 12.81
C PRO A 408 4.48 20.56 13.04
N LYS A 409 3.95 20.69 14.27
CA LYS A 409 2.95 21.73 14.62
C LYS A 409 3.40 23.14 14.24
N ILE A 410 4.70 23.43 14.32
CA ILE A 410 5.28 24.73 13.97
C ILE A 410 5.10 25.10 12.50
N LEU A 411 4.95 24.13 11.59
CA LEU A 411 4.78 24.39 10.16
C LEU A 411 3.34 24.28 9.67
N LYS A 412 2.42 23.86 10.53
CA LYS A 412 1.00 23.72 10.17
C LYS A 412 0.39 25.08 9.87
N ASP A 413 -0.49 25.12 8.87
CA ASP A 413 -1.15 26.33 8.39
C ASP A 413 -0.19 27.46 7.96
N LYS A 414 1.10 27.17 7.76
CA LYS A 414 2.07 28.09 7.17
C LYS A 414 2.15 27.88 5.65
N ARG A 415 2.74 28.84 4.96
CA ARG A 415 3.10 28.76 3.54
C ARG A 415 4.60 28.84 3.34
N LEU A 416 5.14 27.96 2.49
CA LEU A 416 6.51 27.98 1.99
C LEU A 416 6.58 28.82 0.72
N VAL A 417 7.41 29.86 0.74
CA VAL A 417 7.54 30.85 -0.32
C VAL A 417 9.01 31.00 -0.71
N GLU A 418 9.29 30.91 -2.01
CA GLU A 418 10.61 31.09 -2.59
C GLU A 418 10.77 32.51 -3.16
N LEU A 419 11.71 33.30 -2.61
CA LEU A 419 11.98 34.67 -3.06
C LEU A 419 12.86 34.67 -4.30
N ASP A 420 12.38 35.24 -5.41
CA ASP A 420 13.14 35.40 -6.65
C ASP A 420 14.01 36.67 -6.59
N LEU A 421 15.28 36.49 -6.25
CA LEU A 421 16.26 37.58 -6.19
C LEU A 421 16.49 38.21 -7.57
N SER A 422 16.45 37.43 -8.64
CA SER A 422 16.66 37.93 -10.00
C SER A 422 15.55 38.90 -10.40
N ARG A 423 14.30 38.57 -10.07
CA ARG A 423 13.15 39.45 -10.29
C ARG A 423 13.19 40.69 -9.41
N LEU A 424 13.65 40.55 -8.17
CA LEU A 424 13.81 41.66 -7.22
C LEU A 424 14.86 42.69 -7.71
N LEU A 425 15.97 42.21 -8.27
CA LEU A 425 17.09 43.03 -8.77
C LEU A 425 16.88 43.55 -10.20
N SER A 426 16.00 42.93 -10.99
CA SER A 426 15.81 43.28 -12.40
C SER A 426 15.23 44.69 -12.58
N GLY A 427 15.93 45.52 -13.35
CA GLY A 427 15.44 46.83 -13.78
C GLY A 427 15.37 47.90 -12.69
N THR A 428 16.07 47.72 -11.56
CA THR A 428 16.08 48.69 -10.45
C THR A 428 17.46 49.04 -9.94
N SER A 429 17.59 50.21 -9.31
CA SER A 429 18.82 50.58 -8.61
C SER A 429 19.00 49.73 -7.34
N PRO A 430 20.25 49.59 -6.85
CA PRO A 430 20.52 48.88 -5.60
C PRO A 430 19.71 49.42 -4.41
N GLU A 431 19.53 50.74 -4.30
CA GLU A 431 18.76 51.32 -3.19
C GLU A 431 17.28 50.93 -3.26
N GLN A 432 16.69 50.92 -4.46
CA GLN A 432 15.30 50.50 -4.65
C GLN A 432 15.10 49.01 -4.36
N ALA A 433 16.10 48.18 -4.67
CA ALA A 433 16.07 46.76 -4.34
C ALA A 433 16.10 46.54 -2.81
N GLU A 434 16.92 47.32 -2.10
CA GLU A 434 16.98 47.29 -0.63
C GLU A 434 15.65 47.73 0.00
N GLU A 435 15.06 48.82 -0.49
CA GLU A 435 13.75 49.31 -0.02
C GLU A 435 12.66 48.25 -0.22
N ARG A 436 12.63 47.58 -1.38
CA ARG A 436 11.71 46.45 -1.64
C ARG A 436 11.92 45.29 -0.68
N LEU A 437 13.16 44.93 -0.39
CA LEU A 437 13.47 43.83 0.52
C LEU A 437 12.99 44.16 1.95
N LEU A 438 13.18 45.39 2.41
CA LEU A 438 12.69 45.84 3.72
C LEU A 438 11.16 45.75 3.82
N ILE A 439 10.45 46.15 2.76
CA ILE A 439 8.98 46.01 2.68
C ILE A 439 8.57 44.54 2.73
N ILE A 440 9.26 43.66 2.01
CA ILE A 440 8.99 42.21 2.03
C ILE A 440 9.18 41.63 3.43
N ILE A 441 10.25 42.00 4.14
CA ILE A 441 10.53 41.52 5.50
C ILE A 441 9.43 41.98 6.47
N ASP A 442 8.97 43.23 6.37
CA ASP A 442 7.87 43.76 7.19
C ASP A 442 6.54 43.05 6.88
N GLU A 443 6.22 42.80 5.60
CA GLU A 443 5.06 41.98 5.20
C GLU A 443 5.14 40.56 5.79
N ILE A 444 6.33 39.96 5.78
CA ILE A 444 6.55 38.61 6.30
C ILE A 444 6.33 38.54 7.81
N ASN A 445 6.91 39.48 8.57
CA ASN A 445 6.79 39.55 10.02
C ASN A 445 5.32 39.75 10.44
N ARG A 446 4.61 40.65 9.74
CA ARG A 446 3.17 40.90 10.01
C ARG A 446 2.30 39.68 9.73
N ALA A 447 2.58 38.94 8.66
CA ALA A 447 1.78 37.77 8.31
C ALA A 447 1.98 36.59 9.29
N GLY A 448 3.20 36.39 9.81
CA GLY A 448 3.50 35.39 10.86
C GLY A 448 3.34 33.91 10.44
N ASN A 449 2.87 33.63 9.23
CA ASN A 449 2.59 32.29 8.71
C ASN A 449 3.43 31.93 7.49
N ILE A 450 4.59 32.56 7.30
CA ILE A 450 5.43 32.40 6.11
C ILE A 450 6.76 31.76 6.49
N ILE A 451 7.14 30.76 5.70
CA ILE A 451 8.48 30.18 5.68
C ILE A 451 9.16 30.70 4.42
N LEU A 452 10.24 31.45 4.59
CA LEU A 452 10.97 32.04 3.49
C LEU A 452 12.13 31.12 3.07
N GLN A 453 12.20 30.87 1.76
CA GLN A 453 13.35 30.31 1.09
C GLN A 453 13.93 31.36 0.15
N PRO A 454 15.16 31.85 0.38
CA PRO A 454 15.86 32.65 -0.61
C PRO A 454 16.17 31.77 -1.83
N MET A 455 15.74 32.17 -3.03
CA MET A 455 16.19 31.50 -4.26
C MET A 455 17.66 31.85 -4.50
N ARG A 456 18.45 30.85 -4.91
CA ARG A 456 19.82 31.10 -5.35
C ARG A 456 19.87 31.29 -6.85
N ASP A 457 20.70 32.24 -7.26
CA ASP A 457 21.29 32.20 -8.59
C ASP A 457 22.11 30.91 -8.73
N LYS A 458 22.14 30.32 -9.93
CA LYS A 458 22.72 28.99 -10.22
C LYS A 458 24.21 28.83 -9.85
N TYR A 459 24.89 29.83 -9.29
CA TYR A 459 26.36 29.92 -9.19
C TYR A 459 27.04 30.20 -7.81
N SER A 460 26.38 30.48 -6.68
CA SER A 460 27.11 30.83 -5.41
C SER A 460 26.71 30.12 -4.09
N ALA A 461 27.56 29.22 -3.54
CA ALA A 461 27.42 28.52 -2.22
C ALA A 461 26.91 29.46 -1.11
N ASP A 462 25.67 29.36 -0.62
CA ASP A 462 25.18 28.62 0.56
C ASP A 462 23.83 29.28 0.95
N ILE A 463 22.85 28.58 1.55
CA ILE A 463 21.60 29.25 2.01
C ILE A 463 21.11 28.74 3.37
N THR A 464 20.83 29.72 4.23
CA THR A 464 20.17 29.73 5.53
C THR A 464 18.67 29.95 5.36
N PHE A 465 17.86 29.07 5.92
CA PHE A 465 16.45 29.34 6.21
C PHE A 465 16.44 30.27 7.42
N GLN A 466 15.60 31.30 7.43
CA GLN A 466 15.28 32.02 8.66
C GLN A 466 13.76 32.05 8.77
N SER A 467 13.26 31.65 9.94
CA SER A 467 11.91 32.06 10.34
C SER A 467 11.97 33.57 10.54
N PRO A 468 10.99 34.34 10.05
CA PRO A 468 10.81 35.69 10.57
C PRO A 468 10.60 35.56 12.07
N VAL A 469 11.48 36.19 12.84
CA VAL A 469 11.37 36.27 14.30
C VAL A 469 10.42 37.42 14.60
N VAL A 470 9.47 37.12 15.50
CA VAL A 470 8.68 37.98 16.40
C VAL A 470 8.61 39.47 16.07
#